data_AF-A0A2A3AQQ7-F1
#
_entry.id   AF-A0A2A3AQQ7-F1
#
_cell.length_a   1.000
_cell.length_b   1.000
_cell.length_c   1.000
_cell.angle_alpha   90.00
_cell.angle_beta   90.00
_cell.angle_gamma   90.00
#
_symmetry.space_group_name_H-M   'P 1'
#
loop_
_entity.id
_entity.type
_entity.pdbx_description
1 polymer ?
#
loop_
_entity_poly.entity_id
_entity_poly.type
_entity_poly.pdbx_seq_one_letter_code
_entity_poly.pdbx_strand_id
1 'polypeptide(L)'
;MLADPMVLILMYFILPVWLVAGFADWLCHRATHIESTTGAKESLIHLLMFAEVGIPLLAAMFLEVNALVIAVMIVTFFIHEATAIWDVRYATTARTVSPVEQHVHSFLEMIPLMGLVIVVALHWGQFLALFGAGTERARFDLTWKEQQLPVIYIAAVMIVIALFELLPYVEEFFRGLRANSGRLVPDKARRHEPGETATP
;
A
#
# COMPACT_ATOMS: atom_id res chain seq x y z
N MET A 1 -9.78 24.01 4.72
CA MET A 1 -9.50 22.62 4.28
C MET A 1 -9.37 21.63 5.43
N LEU A 2 -8.67 21.91 6.55
CA LEU A 2 -8.54 20.91 7.64
C LEU A 2 -9.85 20.53 8.36
N ALA A 3 -10.91 21.34 8.24
CA ALA A 3 -12.26 21.02 8.74
C ALA A 3 -13.18 20.43 7.66
N ASP A 4 -12.67 20.21 6.44
CA ASP A 4 -13.43 19.55 5.39
C ASP A 4 -13.67 18.08 5.79
N PRO A 5 -14.93 17.59 5.78
CA PRO A 5 -15.23 16.21 6.15
C PRO A 5 -14.41 15.18 5.39
N MET A 6 -14.13 15.39 4.10
CA MET A 6 -13.37 14.45 3.28
C MET A 6 -11.90 14.40 3.69
N VAL A 7 -11.32 15.54 4.07
CA VAL A 7 -9.95 15.61 4.63
C VAL A 7 -9.89 14.93 5.99
N LEU A 8 -10.90 15.13 6.85
CA LEU A 8 -10.98 14.47 8.16
C LEU A 8 -11.14 12.95 8.01
N ILE A 9 -11.94 12.47 7.05
CA ILE A 9 -12.09 11.05 6.73
C ILE A 9 -10.76 10.46 6.26
N LEU A 10 -10.01 11.15 5.39
CA LEU A 10 -8.67 10.69 4.99
C LEU A 10 -7.74 10.54 6.20
N MET A 11 -7.67 11.58 7.04
CA MET A 11 -6.71 11.66 8.14
C MET A 11 -7.03 10.73 9.31
N TYR A 12 -8.30 10.64 9.69
CA TYR A 12 -8.72 10.02 10.95
C TYR A 12 -9.54 8.75 10.77
N PHE A 13 -9.81 8.34 9.53
CA PHE A 13 -10.47 7.07 9.23
C PHE A 13 -9.67 6.23 8.24
N ILE A 14 -9.48 6.69 7.01
CA ILE A 14 -8.81 5.90 5.95
C ILE A 14 -7.39 5.54 6.35
N LEU A 15 -6.59 6.53 6.77
CA LEU A 15 -5.20 6.29 7.13
C LEU A 15 -5.05 5.40 8.38
N PRO A 16 -5.79 5.60 9.49
CA PRO A 16 -5.77 4.65 10.61
C PRO A 16 -6.21 3.23 10.24
N VAL A 17 -7.25 3.05 9.43
CA VAL A 17 -7.70 1.71 9.01
C VAL A 17 -6.61 1.03 8.17
N TRP A 18 -5.91 1.77 7.30
CA TRP A 18 -4.79 1.23 6.53
C TRP A 18 -3.67 0.71 7.45
N LEU A 19 -3.29 1.49 8.46
CA LEU A 19 -2.25 1.12 9.43
C LEU A 19 -2.65 -0.08 10.31
N VAL A 20 -3.95 -0.26 10.58
CA VAL A 20 -4.42 -1.44 11.29
C VAL A 20 -4.40 -2.67 10.37
N ALA A 21 -4.80 -2.50 9.10
CA ALA A 21 -4.81 -3.59 8.13
C ALA A 21 -3.40 -4.09 7.79
N GLY A 22 -2.44 -3.19 7.55
CA GLY A 22 -1.06 -3.58 7.24
C GLY A 22 -0.35 -4.28 8.40
N PHE A 23 -0.53 -3.77 9.63
CA PHE A 23 -0.05 -4.50 10.80
C PHE A 23 -0.75 -5.87 10.99
N ALA A 24 -2.06 -5.97 10.72
CA ALA A 24 -2.79 -7.23 10.80
C ALA A 24 -2.32 -8.26 9.75
N ASP A 25 -1.93 -7.79 8.58
CA ASP A 25 -1.34 -8.60 7.51
C ASP A 25 -0.02 -9.23 7.95
N TRP A 26 0.89 -8.42 8.52
CA TRP A 26 2.13 -8.94 9.12
C TRP A 26 1.86 -9.97 10.25
N LEU A 27 0.80 -9.78 11.05
CA LEU A 27 0.41 -10.78 12.06
C LEU A 27 -0.03 -12.11 11.40
N CYS A 28 -0.73 -12.06 10.27
CA CYS A 28 -1.12 -13.24 9.49
C CYS A 28 0.12 -13.96 8.94
N HIS A 29 1.10 -13.23 8.42
CA HIS A 29 2.36 -13.82 7.94
C HIS A 29 3.17 -14.47 9.05
N ARG A 30 3.22 -13.84 10.22
CA ARG A 30 3.89 -14.42 11.38
C ARG A 30 3.19 -15.68 11.88
N ALA A 31 1.86 -15.72 11.86
CA ALA A 31 1.09 -16.90 12.21
C ALA A 31 1.25 -18.05 11.21
N THR A 32 1.51 -17.73 9.93
CA THR A 32 1.68 -18.73 8.86
C THR A 32 3.14 -19.10 8.59
N HIS A 33 4.08 -18.61 9.42
CA HIS A 33 5.51 -18.88 9.30
C HIS A 33 6.04 -18.61 7.90
N ILE A 34 5.77 -17.40 7.40
CA ILE A 34 6.14 -16.94 6.06
C ILE A 34 7.61 -17.25 5.71
N GLU A 35 8.52 -17.19 6.69
CA GLU A 35 9.93 -17.50 6.50
C GLU A 35 10.21 -18.93 6.01
N SER A 36 9.31 -19.88 6.31
CA SER A 36 9.44 -21.30 5.94
C SER A 36 8.57 -21.69 4.74
N THR A 37 7.61 -20.84 4.36
CA THR A 37 6.67 -21.11 3.27
C THR A 37 7.11 -20.42 1.98
N THR A 38 6.89 -19.11 1.89
CA THR A 38 7.12 -18.27 0.69
C THR A 38 8.37 -17.39 0.82
N GLY A 39 8.84 -17.18 2.05
CA GLY A 39 10.12 -16.56 2.37
C GLY A 39 10.21 -15.08 2.00
N ALA A 40 11.44 -14.57 1.96
CA ALA A 40 11.72 -13.15 1.82
C ALA A 40 11.26 -12.53 0.48
N LYS A 41 10.94 -13.35 -0.53
CA LYS A 41 10.34 -12.85 -1.78
C LYS A 41 8.97 -12.24 -1.54
N GLU A 42 8.12 -12.87 -0.72
CA GLU A 42 6.78 -12.33 -0.44
C GLU A 42 6.89 -10.99 0.30
N SER A 43 7.70 -10.93 1.36
CA SER A 43 7.98 -9.67 2.08
C SER A 43 8.59 -8.58 1.18
N LEU A 44 9.38 -8.95 0.16
CA LEU A 44 9.90 -7.98 -0.81
C LEU A 44 8.79 -7.41 -1.70
N ILE A 45 7.80 -8.23 -2.08
CA ILE A 45 6.61 -7.78 -2.81
C ILE A 45 5.79 -6.85 -1.92
N HIS A 46 5.63 -7.16 -0.63
CA HIS A 46 4.98 -6.25 0.33
C HIS A 46 5.71 -4.92 0.49
N LEU A 47 7.04 -4.92 0.57
CA LEU A 47 7.83 -3.68 0.59
C LEU A 47 7.69 -2.86 -0.71
N LEU A 48 7.56 -3.53 -1.85
CA LEU A 48 7.25 -2.88 -3.13
C LEU A 48 5.86 -2.24 -3.09
N MET A 49 4.84 -2.97 -2.65
CA MET A 49 3.47 -2.45 -2.49
C MET A 49 3.40 -1.28 -1.49
N PHE A 50 4.15 -1.37 -0.39
CA PHE A 50 4.28 -0.28 0.58
C PHE A 50 4.85 0.97 -0.08
N ALA A 51 5.85 0.85 -0.97
CA ALA A 51 6.39 1.99 -1.72
C ALA A 51 5.38 2.53 -2.75
N GLU A 52 4.66 1.65 -3.46
CA GLU A 52 3.64 2.02 -4.44
C GLU A 52 2.50 2.86 -3.84
N VAL A 53 2.15 2.61 -2.56
CA VAL A 53 1.16 3.43 -1.81
C VAL A 53 1.83 4.60 -1.08
N GLY A 54 3.06 4.42 -0.58
CA GLY A 54 3.79 5.44 0.16
C GLY A 54 4.13 6.67 -0.69
N ILE A 55 4.52 6.48 -1.96
CA ILE A 55 4.81 7.58 -2.90
C ILE A 55 3.60 8.51 -3.09
N PRO A 56 2.42 8.03 -3.52
CA PRO A 56 1.24 8.88 -3.66
C PRO A 56 0.77 9.47 -2.34
N LEU A 57 0.87 8.73 -1.22
CA LEU A 57 0.55 9.26 0.11
C LEU A 57 1.41 10.46 0.47
N LEU A 58 2.73 10.36 0.31
CA LEU A 58 3.66 11.45 0.59
C LEU A 58 3.43 12.63 -0.37
N ALA A 59 3.19 12.36 -1.66
CA ALA A 59 2.86 13.39 -2.63
C ALA A 59 1.59 14.16 -2.23
N ALA A 60 0.51 13.45 -1.89
CA ALA A 60 -0.75 14.06 -1.46
C ALA A 60 -0.64 14.81 -0.12
N MET A 61 0.24 14.36 0.78
CA MET A 61 0.47 14.96 2.09
C MET A 61 1.23 16.30 1.99
N PHE A 62 2.26 16.35 1.14
CA PHE A 62 3.21 17.47 1.12
C PHE A 62 3.07 18.42 -0.05
N LEU A 63 2.66 17.92 -1.22
CA LEU A 63 2.57 18.69 -2.45
C LEU A 63 1.15 19.19 -2.69
N GLU A 64 1.03 20.28 -3.43
CA GLU A 64 -0.24 20.71 -4.01
C GLU A 64 -0.79 19.60 -4.89
N VAL A 65 -2.02 19.16 -4.61
CA VAL A 65 -2.65 18.12 -5.42
C VAL A 65 -3.14 18.75 -6.71
N ASN A 66 -2.47 18.41 -7.80
CA ASN A 66 -2.77 18.85 -9.14
C ASN A 66 -2.92 17.65 -10.10
N ALA A 67 -3.07 17.92 -11.40
CA ALA A 67 -3.22 16.89 -12.42
C ALA A 67 -2.05 15.88 -12.42
N LEU A 68 -0.81 16.31 -12.16
CA LEU A 68 0.33 15.39 -12.02
C LEU A 68 0.18 14.46 -10.82
N VAL A 69 -0.11 15.00 -9.62
CA VAL A 69 -0.27 14.17 -8.41
C VAL A 69 -1.40 13.16 -8.61
N ILE A 70 -2.55 13.59 -9.14
CA ILE A 70 -3.69 12.71 -9.44
C ILE A 70 -3.30 11.64 -10.47
N ALA A 71 -2.58 12.00 -11.54
CA ALA A 71 -2.11 11.03 -12.53
C ALA A 71 -1.17 9.99 -11.93
N VAL A 72 -0.23 10.42 -11.07
CA VAL A 72 0.65 9.51 -10.33
C VAL A 72 -0.18 8.56 -9.48
N MET A 73 -1.12 9.06 -8.68
CA MET A 73 -1.99 8.22 -7.84
C MET A 73 -2.78 7.18 -8.66
N ILE A 74 -3.34 7.56 -9.81
CA ILE A 74 -4.07 6.64 -10.70
C ILE A 74 -3.13 5.55 -11.23
N VAL A 75 -1.97 5.93 -11.75
CA VAL A 75 -1.01 4.98 -12.32
C VAL A 75 -0.47 4.03 -11.26
N THR A 76 -0.04 4.56 -10.10
CA THR A 76 0.47 3.73 -9.00
C THR A 76 -0.62 2.84 -8.43
N PHE A 77 -1.88 3.26 -8.41
CA PHE A 77 -3.00 2.39 -8.02
C PHE A 77 -3.10 1.16 -8.93
N PHE A 78 -3.12 1.33 -10.26
CA PHE A 78 -3.19 0.17 -11.16
C PHE A 78 -1.94 -0.71 -11.11
N ILE A 79 -0.76 -0.13 -10.90
CA ILE A 79 0.47 -0.90 -10.66
C ILE A 79 0.32 -1.70 -9.36
N HIS A 80 -0.18 -1.07 -8.30
CA HIS A 80 -0.41 -1.72 -7.02
C HIS A 80 -1.37 -2.90 -7.13
N GLU A 81 -2.50 -2.76 -7.82
CA GLU A 81 -3.43 -3.87 -8.07
C GLU A 81 -2.76 -5.03 -8.82
N ALA A 82 -1.91 -4.73 -9.80
CA ALA A 82 -1.15 -5.75 -10.51
C ALA A 82 -0.14 -6.46 -9.59
N THR A 83 0.53 -5.70 -8.71
CA THR A 83 1.46 -6.23 -7.71
C THR A 83 0.73 -7.05 -6.64
N ALA A 84 -0.47 -6.65 -6.21
CA ALA A 84 -1.31 -7.41 -5.28
C ALA A 84 -1.76 -8.76 -5.87
N ILE A 85 -2.19 -8.76 -7.14
CA ILE A 85 -2.50 -10.02 -7.85
C ILE A 85 -1.25 -10.91 -7.94
N TRP A 86 -0.08 -10.33 -8.17
CA TRP A 86 1.18 -11.06 -8.18
C TRP A 86 1.52 -11.65 -6.81
N ASP A 87 1.29 -10.89 -5.73
CA ASP A 87 1.50 -11.33 -4.36
C ASP A 87 0.66 -12.56 -4.02
N VAL A 88 -0.66 -12.48 -4.20
CA VAL A 88 -1.57 -13.60 -3.88
C VAL A 88 -1.27 -14.84 -4.74
N ARG A 89 -0.97 -14.64 -6.04
CA ARG A 89 -0.50 -15.74 -6.92
C ARG A 89 0.78 -16.38 -6.43
N TYR A 90 1.69 -15.60 -5.84
CA TYR A 90 2.92 -16.12 -5.28
C TYR A 90 2.70 -16.81 -3.94
N ALA A 91 1.95 -16.19 -3.03
CA ALA A 91 1.62 -16.72 -1.71
C ALA A 91 1.02 -18.13 -1.81
N THR A 92 0.06 -18.30 -2.73
CA THR A 92 -0.66 -19.56 -2.95
C THR A 92 0.19 -20.69 -3.55
N THR A 93 1.45 -20.44 -3.94
CA THR A 93 2.37 -21.52 -4.36
C THR A 93 2.89 -22.36 -3.19
N ALA A 94 2.90 -21.82 -1.96
CA ALA A 94 3.58 -22.47 -0.83
C ALA A 94 2.83 -22.41 0.50
N ARG A 95 1.72 -21.67 0.58
CA ARG A 95 0.85 -21.58 1.77
C ARG A 95 -0.61 -21.36 1.39
N THR A 96 -1.50 -21.69 2.33
CA THR A 96 -2.91 -21.32 2.26
C THR A 96 -3.09 -19.92 2.82
N VAL A 97 -3.72 -19.03 2.05
CA VAL A 97 -4.15 -17.70 2.53
C VAL A 97 -5.47 -17.86 3.27
N SER A 98 -5.48 -17.55 4.57
CA SER A 98 -6.65 -17.81 5.43
C SER A 98 -7.83 -16.87 5.13
N PRO A 99 -9.07 -17.20 5.52
CA PRO A 99 -10.20 -16.27 5.35
C PRO A 99 -10.02 -14.92 6.06
N VAL A 100 -9.36 -14.91 7.22
CA VAL A 100 -9.05 -13.67 7.95
C VAL A 100 -8.07 -12.83 7.17
N GLU A 101 -7.01 -13.44 6.65
CA GLU A 101 -5.99 -12.78 5.85
C GLU A 101 -6.58 -12.22 4.54
N GLN A 102 -7.43 -12.99 3.84
CA GLN A 102 -8.15 -12.50 2.67
C GLN A 102 -9.03 -11.28 2.98
N HIS A 103 -9.64 -11.25 4.16
CA HIS A 103 -10.44 -10.09 4.58
C HIS A 103 -9.55 -8.87 4.86
N VAL A 104 -8.37 -9.07 5.46
CA VAL A 104 -7.36 -8.01 5.64
C VAL A 104 -6.89 -7.49 4.28
N HIS A 105 -6.58 -8.38 3.32
CA HIS A 105 -6.20 -8.02 1.95
C HIS A 105 -7.31 -7.21 1.25
N SER A 106 -8.58 -7.56 1.46
CA SER A 106 -9.70 -6.78 0.94
C SER A 106 -9.69 -5.31 1.41
N PHE A 107 -9.27 -5.05 2.66
CA PHE A 107 -9.09 -3.67 3.13
C PHE A 107 -7.86 -3.01 2.49
N LEU A 108 -6.74 -3.72 2.41
CA LEU A 108 -5.51 -3.20 1.83
C LEU A 108 -5.64 -2.86 0.35
N GLU A 109 -6.44 -3.59 -0.43
CA GLU A 109 -6.79 -3.28 -1.82
C GLU A 109 -7.73 -2.06 -1.92
N MET A 110 -8.77 -2.01 -1.09
CA MET A 110 -9.80 -0.99 -1.23
C MET A 110 -9.39 0.39 -0.68
N ILE A 111 -8.53 0.46 0.33
CA ILE A 111 -8.15 1.74 0.96
C ILE A 111 -7.40 2.68 -0.01
N PRO A 112 -6.40 2.23 -0.79
CA PRO A 112 -5.78 3.06 -1.83
C PRO A 112 -6.80 3.64 -2.82
N LEU A 113 -7.77 2.83 -3.26
CA LEU A 113 -8.86 3.30 -4.14
C LEU A 113 -9.73 4.35 -3.44
N MET A 114 -10.14 4.11 -2.20
CA MET A 114 -10.92 5.07 -1.41
C MET A 114 -10.17 6.40 -1.23
N GLY A 115 -8.87 6.34 -0.93
CA GLY A 115 -8.00 7.50 -0.82
C GLY A 115 -7.94 8.29 -2.13
N LEU A 116 -7.71 7.61 -3.25
CA LEU A 116 -7.72 8.20 -4.59
C LEU A 116 -9.07 8.87 -4.91
N VAL A 117 -10.20 8.19 -4.68
CA VAL A 117 -11.54 8.75 -4.94
C VAL A 117 -11.79 10.02 -4.12
N ILE A 118 -11.40 10.02 -2.84
CA ILE A 118 -11.55 11.21 -1.99
C ILE A 118 -10.66 12.36 -2.49
N VAL A 119 -9.40 12.08 -2.85
CA VAL A 119 -8.50 13.10 -3.40
C VAL A 119 -9.02 13.66 -4.71
N VAL A 120 -9.55 12.81 -5.60
CA VAL A 120 -10.19 13.24 -6.85
C VAL A 120 -11.41 14.11 -6.57
N ALA A 121 -12.24 13.76 -5.59
CA ALA A 121 -13.40 14.57 -5.21
C ALA A 121 -13.00 15.95 -4.67
N LEU A 122 -11.96 16.01 -3.85
CA LEU A 122 -11.41 17.27 -3.30
C LEU A 122 -10.76 18.15 -4.37
N HIS A 123 -10.23 17.54 -5.45
CA HIS A 123 -9.47 18.21 -6.50
C HIS A 123 -10.10 18.00 -7.89
N TRP A 124 -11.43 17.99 -7.95
CA TRP A 124 -12.21 17.63 -9.14
C TRP A 124 -11.84 18.44 -10.38
N GLY A 125 -11.58 19.73 -10.23
CA GLY A 125 -11.16 20.61 -11.34
C GLY A 125 -9.87 20.13 -12.01
N GLN A 126 -8.85 19.78 -11.22
CA GLN A 126 -7.59 19.25 -11.73
C GLN A 126 -7.72 17.83 -12.28
N PHE A 127 -8.61 17.00 -11.71
CA PHE A 127 -8.95 15.70 -12.28
C PHE A 127 -9.58 15.84 -13.68
N LEU A 128 -10.58 16.70 -13.86
CA LEU A 128 -11.16 16.96 -15.18
C LEU A 128 -10.11 17.49 -16.16
N ALA A 129 -9.27 18.43 -15.69
CA ALA A 129 -8.24 19.04 -16.50
C ALA A 129 -7.21 18.03 -17.02
N LEU A 130 -6.89 16.97 -16.24
CA LEU A 130 -6.02 15.87 -16.66
C LEU A 130 -6.49 15.22 -17.97
N PHE A 131 -7.80 15.20 -18.22
CA PHE A 131 -8.43 14.65 -19.43
C PHE A 131 -8.84 15.72 -20.44
N GLY A 132 -8.37 16.96 -20.29
CA GLY A 132 -8.75 18.07 -21.17
C GLY A 132 -10.19 18.54 -21.00
N ALA A 133 -10.83 18.23 -19.87
CA ALA A 133 -12.19 18.64 -19.53
C ALA A 133 -12.20 19.71 -18.42
N GLY A 134 -13.36 20.34 -18.22
CA GLY A 134 -13.53 21.38 -17.17
C GLY A 134 -13.00 22.75 -17.57
N THR A 135 -13.01 23.67 -16.61
CA THR A 135 -12.59 25.08 -16.79
C THR A 135 -11.17 25.36 -16.33
N GLU A 136 -10.58 24.46 -15.55
CA GLU A 136 -9.21 24.60 -15.04
C GLU A 136 -8.16 24.12 -16.06
N ARG A 137 -6.99 24.74 -16.05
CA ARG A 137 -5.82 24.23 -16.78
C ARG A 137 -5.12 23.15 -15.95
N ALA A 138 -4.76 22.03 -16.59
CA ALA A 138 -3.99 20.98 -15.95
C ALA A 138 -2.61 21.49 -15.52
N ARG A 139 -2.29 21.33 -14.25
CA ARG A 139 -0.99 21.68 -13.68
C ARG A 139 -0.15 20.43 -13.44
N PHE A 140 1.11 20.50 -13.87
CA PHE A 140 2.07 19.40 -13.78
C PHE A 140 3.37 19.80 -13.05
N ASP A 141 3.33 20.87 -12.28
CA ASP A 141 4.43 21.30 -11.41
C ASP A 141 4.45 20.51 -10.09
N LEU A 142 5.63 20.43 -9.46
CA LEU A 142 5.80 19.90 -8.11
C LEU A 142 5.98 21.07 -7.15
N THR A 143 4.88 21.47 -6.51
CA THR A 143 4.83 22.62 -5.60
C THR A 143 4.41 22.15 -4.21
N TRP A 144 5.03 22.66 -3.16
CA TRP A 144 4.63 22.40 -1.78
C TRP A 144 3.26 23.03 -1.48
N LYS A 145 2.45 22.37 -0.65
CA LYS A 145 1.20 22.99 -0.19
C LYS A 145 1.45 24.32 0.50
N GLU A 146 0.64 25.32 0.21
CA GLU A 146 0.66 26.60 0.93
C GLU A 146 0.35 26.40 2.42
N GLN A 147 -0.67 25.58 2.71
CA GLN A 147 -1.02 25.16 4.06
C GLN A 147 -0.72 23.68 4.25
N GLN A 148 0.38 23.39 4.94
CA GLN A 148 0.78 22.04 5.33
C GLN A 148 -0.13 21.50 6.44
N LEU A 149 -0.20 20.17 6.56
CA LEU A 149 -0.79 19.52 7.74
C LEU A 149 -0.01 19.91 9.00
N PRO A 150 -0.63 19.86 10.19
CA PRO A 150 0.08 20.11 11.44
C PRO A 150 1.31 19.19 11.57
N VAL A 151 2.47 19.77 11.86
CA VAL A 151 3.75 19.03 11.96
C VAL A 151 3.65 17.87 12.96
N ILE A 152 2.94 18.06 14.07
CA ILE A 152 2.70 17.02 15.08
C ILE A 152 1.94 15.83 14.48
N TYR A 153 0.93 16.10 13.64
CA TYR A 153 0.17 15.05 12.96
C TYR A 153 1.05 14.28 11.98
N ILE A 154 1.82 14.98 11.15
CA ILE A 154 2.77 14.37 10.21
C ILE A 154 3.77 13.49 10.97
N ALA A 155 4.41 14.03 12.01
CA ALA A 155 5.38 13.29 12.80
C ALA A 155 4.77 12.04 13.44
N ALA A 156 3.57 12.14 14.01
CA ALA A 156 2.87 11.01 14.59
C ALA A 156 2.58 9.93 13.56
N VAL A 157 2.01 10.30 12.41
CA VAL A 157 1.73 9.38 11.30
C VAL A 157 3.01 8.69 10.80
N MET A 158 4.08 9.46 10.56
CA MET A 158 5.34 8.90 10.06
C MET A 158 5.99 7.94 11.06
N ILE A 159 5.89 8.22 12.37
CA ILE A 159 6.36 7.32 13.42
C ILE A 159 5.54 6.03 13.43
N VAL A 160 4.20 6.14 13.36
CA VAL A 160 3.33 4.95 13.36
C VAL A 160 3.57 4.10 12.12
N ILE A 161 3.66 4.70 10.93
CA ILE A 161 4.04 4.00 9.69
C ILE A 161 5.39 3.30 9.86
N ALA A 162 6.40 3.99 10.39
CA ALA A 162 7.72 3.40 10.56
C ALA A 162 7.70 2.20 11.52
N LEU A 163 6.98 2.31 12.64
CA LEU A 163 6.93 1.29 13.70
C LEU A 163 6.04 0.09 13.38
N PHE A 164 4.91 0.32 12.70
CA PHE A 164 3.86 -0.69 12.54
C PHE A 164 3.71 -1.20 11.10
N GLU A 165 4.33 -0.56 10.12
CA GLU A 165 4.30 -1.01 8.72
C GLU A 165 5.71 -1.36 8.24
N LEU A 166 6.60 -0.36 8.19
CA LEU A 166 7.92 -0.53 7.60
C LEU A 166 8.81 -1.49 8.39
N LEU A 167 8.95 -1.27 9.70
CA LEU A 167 9.80 -2.12 10.55
C LEU A 167 9.33 -3.59 10.56
N PRO A 168 8.03 -3.91 10.70
CA PRO A 168 7.53 -5.28 10.60
C PRO A 168 7.87 -5.96 9.27
N TYR A 169 7.63 -5.32 8.13
CA TYR A 169 7.97 -5.93 6.82
C TYR A 169 9.47 -6.08 6.60
N VAL A 170 10.28 -5.13 7.10
CA VAL A 170 11.75 -5.25 7.07
C VAL A 170 12.24 -6.38 7.96
N GLU A 171 11.70 -6.50 9.17
CA GLU A 171 11.99 -7.61 10.08
C GLU A 171 11.66 -8.95 9.44
N GLU A 172 10.48 -9.06 8.83
CA GLU A 172 10.01 -10.25 8.16
C GLU A 172 10.90 -10.63 6.98
N PHE A 173 11.29 -9.65 6.16
CA PHE A 173 12.24 -9.84 5.07
C PHE A 173 13.56 -10.45 5.57
N PHE A 174 14.13 -9.89 6.64
CA PHE A 174 15.35 -10.43 7.24
C PHE A 174 15.15 -11.79 7.92
N ARG A 175 13.98 -12.04 8.53
CA ARG A 175 13.63 -13.35 9.09
C ARG A 175 13.59 -14.41 7.99
N GLY A 176 12.97 -14.10 6.85
CA GLY A 176 12.94 -14.95 5.67
C GLY A 176 14.33 -15.25 5.10
N LEU A 177 15.18 -14.22 4.97
CA LEU A 177 16.57 -14.42 4.51
C LEU A 177 17.38 -15.30 5.47
N ARG A 178 17.26 -15.06 6.79
CA ARG A 178 17.98 -15.85 7.80
C ARG A 178 17.55 -17.32 7.77
N ALA A 179 16.25 -17.59 7.69
CA ALA A 179 15.71 -18.95 7.64
C ALA A 179 16.15 -19.72 6.38
N ASN A 180 16.41 -19.03 5.26
CA ASN A 180 16.73 -19.64 3.97
C ASN A 180 18.18 -19.42 3.52
N SER A 181 19.11 -19.17 4.45
CA SER A 181 20.54 -18.98 4.16
C SER A 181 20.80 -17.91 3.07
N GLY A 182 20.06 -16.80 3.12
CA GLY A 182 20.15 -15.69 2.19
C GLY A 182 19.36 -15.84 0.89
N ARG A 183 18.65 -16.95 0.69
CA ARG A 183 17.77 -17.12 -0.48
C ARG A 183 16.45 -16.39 -0.29
N LEU A 184 15.97 -15.73 -1.34
CA LEU A 184 14.66 -15.07 -1.34
C LEU A 184 13.50 -16.07 -1.37
N VAL A 185 13.68 -17.18 -2.09
CA VAL A 185 12.63 -18.17 -2.35
C VAL A 185 13.00 -19.50 -1.69
N PRO A 186 12.23 -19.98 -0.70
CA PRO A 186 12.39 -21.30 -0.10
C PRO A 186 12.15 -22.43 -1.12
N ASP A 187 12.68 -23.63 -0.84
CA ASP A 187 12.50 -24.77 -1.73
C ASP A 187 11.03 -25.20 -1.86
N LYS A 188 10.21 -24.98 -0.82
CA LYS A 188 8.77 -25.25 -0.84
C LYS A 188 8.06 -24.43 -1.94
N ALA A 189 8.35 -23.13 -2.01
CA ALA A 189 7.79 -22.22 -3.01
C ALA A 189 8.35 -22.40 -4.43
N ARG A 190 9.43 -23.17 -4.61
CA ARG A 190 10.00 -23.48 -5.94
C ARG A 190 9.34 -24.67 -6.62
N ARG A 191 8.67 -25.54 -5.87
CA ARG A 191 8.19 -26.84 -6.35
C ARG A 191 6.80 -26.82 -6.97
N HIS A 192 6.04 -25.74 -6.80
CA HIS A 192 4.68 -25.61 -7.33
C HIS A 192 4.59 -24.49 -8.36
N GLU A 193 3.98 -24.79 -9.51
CA GLU A 193 3.62 -23.76 -10.48
C GLU A 193 2.39 -22.97 -10.00
N PRO A 194 2.33 -21.64 -10.25
CA PRO A 194 1.15 -20.85 -9.93
C PRO A 194 -0.11 -21.44 -10.60
N GLY A 195 -1.04 -21.97 -9.80
CA GLY A 195 -2.28 -22.60 -10.27
C GLY A 195 -2.38 -24.11 -10.06
N GLU A 196 -1.30 -24.80 -9.67
CA GLU A 196 -1.40 -26.13 -9.08
C GLU A 196 -1.93 -25.98 -7.65
N THR A 197 -3.20 -26.37 -7.44
CA THR A 197 -3.74 -26.46 -6.09
C THR A 197 -2.94 -27.49 -5.31
N ALA A 198 -2.37 -27.08 -4.18
CA ALA A 198 -1.77 -28.01 -3.23
C ALA A 198 -2.86 -29.04 -2.88
N THR A 199 -2.66 -30.29 -3.29
CA THR A 199 -3.53 -31.38 -2.91
C THR A 199 -3.47 -31.54 -1.39
N PRO A 200 -4.63 -31.77 -0.74
CA PRO A 200 -4.74 -31.87 0.71
C PRO A 200 -3.92 -33.05 1.29
#